data_AF-A0A940R338-F1
#
_entry.id   AF-A0A940R338-F1
#
_cell.length_a   1.000
_cell.length_b   1.000
_cell.length_c   1.000
_cell.angle_alpha   90.00
_cell.angle_beta   90.00
_cell.angle_gamma   90.00
#
_symmetry.space_group_name_H-M   'P 1'
#
loop_
_entity.id
_entity.type
_entity.pdbx_description
1 polymer ?
#
loop_
_entity_poly.entity_id
_entity_poly.type
_entity_poly.pdbx_seq_one_letter_code
_entity_poly.pdbx_strand_id
1 'polypeptide(L)'
;MDSRREFIKKATTLAGGMGIGYAVPASIQKAFAIDPVTGTTYLDAEHVVVLMQENRSFDHCYGALQGVRGFNDPRAIDLPDGDLVWLQKNAAGEAFTPFRLDIKNTKSTWIGSL
;
A
#
# COMPACT_ATOMS: atom_id res chain seq x y z
N MET A 1 -27.64 1.07 -19.81
CA MET A 1 -26.25 1.58 -19.70
C MET A 1 -25.94 1.70 -18.23
N ASP A 2 -25.02 0.89 -17.71
CA ASP A 2 -24.64 0.96 -16.30
C ASP A 2 -24.04 2.34 -16.00
N SER A 3 -24.47 2.97 -14.91
CA SER A 3 -23.88 4.25 -14.49
C SER A 3 -22.49 4.01 -13.90
N ARG A 4 -21.60 5.02 -13.94
CA ARG A 4 -20.26 4.95 -13.29
C ARG A 4 -20.35 4.49 -11.82
N ARG A 5 -21.41 4.89 -11.12
CA ARG A 5 -21.69 4.50 -9.73
C ARG A 5 -22.01 3.01 -9.62
N GLU A 6 -22.81 2.47 -10.53
CA GLU A 6 -23.11 1.03 -10.55
C GLU A 6 -21.92 0.18 -10.94
N PHE A 7 -21.10 0.66 -11.89
CA PHE A 7 -19.84 0.02 -12.23
C PHE A 7 -18.89 -0.05 -11.03
N ILE A 8 -18.69 1.07 -10.32
CA ILE A 8 -17.85 1.10 -9.10
C ILE A 8 -18.44 0.19 -8.02
N LYS A 9 -19.75 0.24 -7.76
CA LYS A 9 -20.39 -0.68 -6.80
C LYS A 9 -20.12 -2.14 -7.16
N LYS A 10 -20.34 -2.55 -8.41
CA LYS A 10 -20.08 -3.92 -8.87
C LYS A 10 -18.60 -4.29 -8.77
N ALA A 11 -17.68 -3.40 -9.14
CA ALA A 11 -16.24 -3.60 -9.05
C ALA A 11 -15.75 -3.72 -7.59
N THR A 12 -16.26 -2.88 -6.68
CA THR A 12 -15.98 -2.96 -5.24
C THR A 12 -16.54 -4.24 -4.63
N THR A 13 -17.72 -4.68 -5.06
CA THR A 13 -18.31 -5.95 -4.56
C THR A 13 -17.52 -7.16 -5.06
N LEU A 14 -17.05 -7.13 -6.31
CA LEU A 14 -16.22 -8.18 -6.90
C LEU A 14 -14.82 -8.22 -6.28
N ALA A 15 -14.21 -7.05 -6.01
CA ALA A 15 -12.93 -6.95 -5.32
C ALA A 15 -13.02 -7.27 -3.82
N GLY A 16 -14.16 -6.99 -3.19
CA GLY A 16 -14.40 -7.25 -1.76
C GLY A 16 -14.79 -8.69 -1.42
N GLY A 17 -15.38 -9.42 -2.39
CA GLY A 17 -15.93 -10.77 -2.19
C GLY A 17 -14.90 -11.89 -1.97
N MET A 18 -13.62 -11.67 -2.24
CA MET A 18 -12.58 -12.72 -2.11
C MET A 18 -11.49 -12.45 -1.07
N GLY A 19 -11.57 -11.40 -0.24
CA GLY A 19 -10.48 -11.16 0.73
C GLY A 19 -10.72 -10.18 1.89
N ILE A 20 -11.85 -9.48 1.95
CA ILE A 20 -12.02 -8.41 2.97
C ILE A 20 -12.64 -8.93 4.28
N GLY A 21 -13.34 -10.08 4.26
CA GLY A 21 -14.07 -10.59 5.42
C GLY A 21 -13.24 -10.89 6.68
N TYR A 22 -11.92 -11.07 6.54
CA TYR A 22 -11.02 -11.37 7.67
C TYR A 22 -10.08 -10.22 8.07
N ALA A 23 -10.13 -9.07 7.38
CA ALA A 23 -9.11 -8.02 7.52
C ALA A 23 -9.66 -6.64 7.95
N VAL A 24 -10.97 -6.51 8.19
CA VAL A 24 -11.57 -5.22 8.58
C VAL A 24 -11.90 -5.24 10.07
N PRO A 25 -11.18 -4.45 10.91
CA PRO A 25 -11.48 -4.30 12.33
C PRO A 25 -12.96 -3.97 12.58
N ALA A 26 -13.49 -4.47 13.70
CA ALA A 26 -14.90 -4.28 14.06
C ALA A 26 -15.32 -2.80 14.14
N SER A 27 -14.39 -1.88 14.45
CA SER A 27 -14.63 -0.44 14.42
C SER A 27 -14.97 0.08 13.02
N ILE A 28 -14.26 -0.39 12.00
CA ILE A 28 -14.49 -0.01 10.60
C ILE A 28 -15.80 -0.61 10.10
N GLN A 29 -16.13 -1.84 10.49
CA GLN A 29 -17.42 -2.46 10.14
C GLN A 29 -18.60 -1.65 10.69
N LYS A 30 -18.51 -1.21 11.96
CA LYS A 30 -19.51 -0.33 12.58
C LYS A 30 -19.62 1.00 11.84
N ALA A 31 -18.49 1.61 11.46
CA ALA A 31 -18.50 2.86 10.70
C ALA A 31 -19.12 2.71 9.31
N PHE A 32 -18.85 1.60 8.60
CA PHE A 32 -19.42 1.31 7.29
C PHE A 32 -20.93 1.08 7.29
N ALA A 33 -21.49 0.63 8.42
CA ALA A 33 -22.93 0.41 8.56
C ALA A 33 -23.72 1.71 8.78
N ILE A 34 -23.05 2.85 8.96
CA ILE A 34 -23.69 4.15 9.12
C ILE A 34 -23.94 4.74 7.74
N ASP A 35 -25.21 4.92 7.39
CA ASP A 35 -25.58 5.61 6.16
C ASP A 35 -25.22 7.10 6.26
N PRO A 36 -24.53 7.66 5.25
CA PRO A 36 -24.25 9.09 5.22
C PRO A 36 -25.54 9.89 5.02
N VAL A 37 -25.59 11.09 5.60
CA VAL A 37 -26.71 12.02 5.39
C VAL A 37 -26.86 12.33 3.90
N THR A 38 -28.09 12.32 3.40
CA THR A 38 -28.36 12.56 1.97
C THR A 38 -27.88 13.94 1.54
N GLY A 39 -27.12 14.00 0.45
CA GLY A 39 -26.60 15.25 -0.12
C GLY A 39 -25.21 15.66 0.36
N THR A 40 -24.60 14.91 1.30
CA THR A 40 -23.24 15.17 1.76
C THR A 40 -22.18 14.55 0.85
N THR A 41 -20.96 15.08 0.95
CA THR A 41 -19.76 14.68 0.21
C THR A 41 -18.62 14.42 1.18
N TYR A 42 -17.47 13.96 0.67
CA TYR A 42 -16.27 13.79 1.49
C TYR A 42 -15.74 15.10 2.11
N LEU A 43 -16.19 16.26 1.60
CA LEU A 43 -15.84 17.57 2.16
C LEU A 43 -16.60 17.87 3.46
N ASP A 44 -17.73 17.19 3.69
CA ASP A 44 -18.57 17.34 4.87
C ASP A 44 -18.16 16.36 5.99
N ALA A 45 -17.06 15.63 5.81
CA ALA A 45 -16.58 14.67 6.79
C ALA A 45 -15.98 15.38 8.02
N GLU A 46 -16.57 15.15 9.19
CA GLU A 46 -16.05 15.68 10.47
C GLU A 46 -14.72 15.03 10.87
N HIS A 47 -14.51 13.77 10.47
CA HIS A 47 -13.34 12.99 10.84
C HIS A 47 -12.78 12.19 9.65
N VAL A 48 -11.49 12.35 9.37
CA VAL A 48 -10.76 11.55 8.38
C VAL A 48 -9.82 10.59 9.10
N VAL A 49 -10.05 9.29 8.93
CA VAL A 49 -9.18 8.25 9.48
C VAL A 49 -8.25 7.74 8.38
N VAL A 50 -6.97 8.09 8.48
CA VAL A 50 -5.93 7.58 7.58
C VAL A 50 -5.27 6.37 8.24
N LEU A 51 -5.56 5.18 7.73
CA LEU A 51 -4.92 3.95 8.19
C LEU A 51 -3.57 3.81 7.50
N MET A 52 -2.50 4.01 8.25
CA MET A 52 -1.16 3.70 7.78
C MET A 52 -0.81 2.27 8.20
N GLN A 53 -0.53 1.41 7.23
CA GLN A 53 0.08 0.11 7.47
C GLN A 53 1.53 0.30 7.94
N GLU A 54 2.06 -0.68 8.68
CA GLU A 54 3.39 -0.64 9.31
C GLU A 54 4.53 -0.17 8.38
N ASN A 55 5.55 0.43 9.01
CA ASN A 55 6.96 0.71 8.68
C ASN A 55 7.58 0.20 7.35
N ARG A 56 6.85 0.16 6.24
CA ARG A 56 7.43 0.01 4.90
C ARG A 56 7.44 1.34 4.21
N SER A 57 8.62 1.73 3.75
CA SER A 57 8.76 2.87 2.87
C SER A 57 7.90 2.66 1.63
N PHE A 58 7.38 3.76 1.09
CA PHE A 58 6.60 3.74 -0.15
C PHE A 58 7.36 3.02 -1.28
N ASP A 59 8.67 3.24 -1.37
CA ASP A 59 9.53 2.62 -2.38
C ASP A 59 9.64 1.09 -2.22
N HIS A 60 9.53 0.57 -0.99
CA HIS A 60 9.46 -0.87 -0.75
C HIS A 60 8.24 -1.50 -1.46
N CYS A 61 7.09 -0.84 -1.40
CA CYS A 61 5.84 -1.36 -1.96
C CYS A 61 5.66 -1.00 -3.44
N TYR A 62 6.09 0.20 -3.83
CA TYR A 62 5.72 0.83 -5.11
C TYR A 62 6.89 1.47 -5.85
N GLY A 63 8.13 1.30 -5.37
CA GLY A 63 9.31 1.95 -5.98
C GLY A 63 9.59 1.51 -7.42
N ALA A 64 9.02 0.39 -7.86
CA ALA A 64 9.09 -0.09 -9.25
C ALA A 64 7.76 0.07 -10.04
N LEU A 65 6.75 0.71 -9.46
CA LEU A 65 5.46 0.92 -10.12
C LEU A 65 5.58 1.96 -11.24
N GLN A 66 5.01 1.69 -12.41
CA GLN A 66 5.04 2.64 -13.53
C GLN A 66 4.35 3.96 -13.16
N GLY A 67 5.00 5.08 -13.46
CA GLY A 67 4.50 6.43 -13.13
C GLY A 67 4.94 6.95 -11.75
N VAL A 68 5.57 6.11 -10.94
CA VAL A 68 6.24 6.52 -9.70
C VAL A 68 7.70 6.85 -10.00
N ARG A 69 8.27 7.85 -9.32
CA ARG A 69 9.72 8.14 -9.39
C ARG A 69 10.54 7.00 -8.78
N GLY A 70 10.22 6.63 -7.54
CA GLY A 70 10.64 5.37 -6.93
C GLY A 70 12.14 5.18 -6.91
N PHE A 71 12.61 4.00 -7.32
CA PHE A 71 14.05 3.70 -7.42
C PHE A 71 14.78 4.46 -8.54
N ASN A 72 14.05 5.13 -9.44
CA ASN A 72 14.61 6.00 -10.48
C ASN A 72 14.59 7.49 -10.05
N ASP A 73 14.42 7.82 -8.76
CA ASP A 73 14.48 9.21 -8.33
C ASP A 73 15.90 9.79 -8.54
N PRO A 74 16.09 10.82 -9.40
CA PRO A 74 17.39 11.42 -9.66
C PRO A 74 17.96 12.22 -8.47
N ARG A 75 17.19 12.37 -7.39
CA ARG A 75 17.60 13.04 -6.14
C ARG A 75 17.77 12.06 -4.98
N ALA A 76 17.83 10.76 -5.28
CA ALA A 76 18.21 9.77 -4.27
C ALA A 76 19.60 10.11 -3.70
N ILE A 77 19.81 9.81 -2.43
CA ILE A 77 21.08 10.09 -1.76
C ILE A 77 22.13 9.10 -2.28
N ASP A 78 23.29 9.62 -2.65
CA ASP A 78 24.48 8.83 -2.93
C ASP A 78 25.20 8.50 -1.60
N LEU A 79 25.62 7.25 -1.47
CA LEU A 79 26.47 6.78 -0.39
C LEU A 79 27.92 7.22 -0.63
N PRO A 80 28.81 7.18 0.39
CA PRO A 80 30.20 7.61 0.26
C PRO A 80 31.03 6.89 -0.82
N ASP A 81 30.57 5.71 -1.24
CA ASP A 81 31.16 4.90 -2.30
C ASP A 81 30.58 5.20 -3.70
N GLY A 82 29.64 6.13 -3.81
CA GLY A 82 28.99 6.55 -5.05
C GLY A 82 27.78 5.70 -5.45
N ASP A 83 27.40 4.70 -4.66
CA ASP A 83 26.20 3.91 -4.90
C ASP A 83 24.95 4.62 -4.38
N LEU A 84 23.79 4.35 -5.00
CA LEU A 84 22.52 4.84 -4.50
C LEU A 84 22.18 4.22 -3.14
N VAL A 85 21.52 4.97 -2.26
CA VAL A 85 21.05 4.51 -0.92
C VAL A 85 20.20 3.22 -0.95
N TRP A 86 19.64 2.86 -2.10
CA TRP A 86 18.85 1.65 -2.28
C TRP A 86 19.70 0.37 -2.35
N LEU A 87 21.00 0.48 -2.64
CA LEU A 87 21.93 -0.64 -2.71
C LEU A 87 22.41 -0.98 -1.29
N GLN A 88 21.95 -2.10 -0.76
CA GLN A 88 22.33 -2.57 0.56
C GLN A 88 23.55 -3.48 0.45
N LYS A 89 24.63 -3.16 1.16
CA LYS A 89 25.83 -4.00 1.20
C LYS A 89 25.86 -4.84 2.46
N ASN A 90 26.25 -6.11 2.33
CA ASN A 90 26.53 -6.95 3.50
C ASN A 90 27.96 -6.69 4.03
N ALA A 91 28.33 -7.37 5.12
CA ALA A 91 29.66 -7.25 5.71
C ALA A 91 30.81 -7.70 4.78
N ALA A 92 30.52 -8.51 3.76
CA ALA A 92 31.48 -8.93 2.74
C ALA A 92 31.61 -7.92 1.58
N GLY A 93 30.80 -6.85 1.58
CA GLY A 93 30.79 -5.82 0.54
C GLY A 93 29.94 -6.17 -0.68
N GLU A 94 29.18 -7.27 -0.64
CA GLU A 94 28.27 -7.65 -1.72
C GLU A 94 27.05 -6.74 -1.73
N ALA A 95 26.75 -6.12 -2.87
CA ALA A 95 25.63 -5.21 -3.03
C ALA A 95 24.37 -5.94 -3.48
N PHE A 96 23.25 -5.66 -2.80
CA PHE A 96 21.93 -6.16 -3.11
C PHE A 96 21.04 -5.01 -3.58
N THR A 97 20.48 -5.15 -4.78
CA THR A 97 19.51 -4.21 -5.32
C THR A 97 18.14 -4.39 -4.68
N PRO A 98 17.27 -3.37 -4.73
CA PRO A 98 15.86 -3.55 -4.41
C PRO A 98 15.29 -4.70 -5.23
N PHE A 99 14.75 -5.69 -4.53
CA PHE A 99 14.18 -6.88 -5.15
C PHE A 99 12.66 -6.90 -4.95
N ARG A 100 11.97 -7.52 -5.90
CA ARG A 100 10.55 -7.79 -5.74
C ARG A 100 10.38 -8.84 -4.64
N LEU A 101 9.80 -8.45 -3.51
CA LEU A 101 9.39 -9.39 -2.48
C LEU A 101 8.20 -10.23 -2.98
N ASP A 102 8.39 -11.54 -3.12
CA ASP A 102 7.31 -12.45 -3.50
C ASP A 102 6.44 -12.82 -2.29
N ILE A 103 5.37 -12.05 -2.07
CA ILE A 103 4.44 -12.26 -0.96
C ILE A 103 3.67 -13.58 -1.09
N LYS A 104 3.52 -14.15 -2.29
CA LYS A 104 2.76 -15.39 -2.49
C LYS A 104 3.59 -16.62 -2.11
N ASN A 105 4.85 -16.63 -2.51
CA ASN A 105 5.73 -17.79 -2.31
C ASN A 105 6.66 -17.64 -1.09
N THR A 106 6.72 -16.46 -0.48
CA THR A 106 7.51 -16.22 0.75
C THR A 106 6.59 -16.18 1.96
N LYS A 107 6.99 -16.82 3.06
CA LYS A 107 6.29 -16.73 4.35
C LYS A 107 6.51 -15.40 5.09
N SER A 108 6.83 -14.32 4.37
CA SER A 108 7.28 -13.05 4.95
C SER A 108 6.23 -12.37 5.84
N THR A 109 4.94 -12.61 5.61
CA THR A 109 3.84 -12.13 6.46
C THR A 109 3.65 -12.93 7.75
N TRP A 110 4.32 -14.07 7.88
CA TRP A 110 4.19 -15.01 9.00
C TRP A 110 5.45 -15.07 9.87
N ILE A 111 6.51 -14.37 9.46
CA ILE A 111 7.69 -14.16 10.29
C ILE A 111 7.36 -12.94 11.15
N GLY A 112 7.18 -13.15 12.46
CA GLY A 112 6.71 -12.15 13.43
C GLY A 112 7.68 -10.99 13.71
N SER A 113 8.60 -10.73 12.79
CA SER A 113 9.51 -9.60 12.80
C SER A 113 10.11 -9.48 11.39
N LEU A 114 9.81 -8.36 10.74
CA LEU A 114 10.67 -7.73 9.76
C LEU A 114 11.07 -6.37 10.34
#